data_AF-A0A2P9GUJ8-F1
#
_entry.id   AF-A0A2P9GUJ8-F1
#
_cell.length_a   1.000
_cell.length_b   1.000
_cell.length_c   1.000
_cell.angle_alpha   90.00
_cell.angle_beta   90.00
_cell.angle_gamma   90.00
#
_symmetry.space_group_name_H-M   'P 1'
#
loop_
_entity.id
_entity.type
_entity.pdbx_description
1 polymer ?
#
loop_
_entity_poly.entity_id
_entity_poly.type
_entity_poly.pdbx_seq_one_letter_code
_entity_poly.pdbx_strand_id
1 'polypeptide(L)' 'MRITVSIPDTLNENLRREASNRGVSVSRLASEALSHYILDSRRKALGRKVLELAGEASVSEQVDSILDEGRRDDRA' A
#
# COMPACT_ATOMS: atom_id res chain seq x y z
N MET A 1 -12.10 -9.01 -18.71
CA MET A 1 -12.54 -7.60 -18.77
C MET A 1 -11.50 -6.80 -19.57
N ARG A 2 -11.92 -5.95 -20.52
CA ARG A 2 -11.02 -5.11 -21.32
C ARG A 2 -11.23 -3.65 -20.93
N ILE A 3 -10.14 -2.95 -20.60
CA ILE A 3 -10.14 -1.52 -20.29
C ILE A 3 -9.29 -0.83 -21.36
N THR A 4 -9.80 0.25 -21.93
CA THR A 4 -9.06 1.09 -22.88
C THR A 4 -8.68 2.38 -22.18
N VAL A 5 -7.40 2.73 -22.20
CA VAL A 5 -6.86 3.96 -21.62
C VAL A 5 -5.99 4.68 -22.63
N SER A 6 -5.98 6.01 -22.58
CA SER A 6 -5.02 6.81 -23.34
C SER A 6 -3.70 6.85 -22.58
N ILE A 7 -2.61 6.48 -23.25
CA ILE A 7 -1.26 6.47 -22.67
C ILE A 7 -0.37 7.32 -23.58
N PRO A 8 0.46 8.23 -23.05
CA PRO A 8 1.43 8.98 -23.85
C PRO A 8 2.34 8.05 -24.65
N ASP A 9 2.67 8.43 -25.89
CA ASP A 9 3.46 7.59 -26.79
C ASP A 9 4.81 7.20 -26.19
N THR A 10 5.48 8.13 -25.51
CA THR A 10 6.75 7.89 -24.81
C THR A 10 6.64 6.77 -23.77
N LEU A 11 5.54 6.72 -23.02
CA LEU A 11 5.30 5.68 -22.02
C LEU A 11 4.94 4.34 -22.67
N ASN A 12 4.17 4.36 -23.77
CA ASN A 12 3.87 3.15 -24.55
C ASN A 12 5.14 2.51 -25.13
N GLU A 13 6.05 3.31 -25.69
CA GLU A 13 7.34 2.82 -26.19
C GLU A 13 8.19 2.19 -25.08
N ASN A 14 8.28 2.86 -23.93
CA ASN A 14 9.04 2.35 -22.79
C ASN A 14 8.43 1.06 -22.24
N LEU A 15 7.10 0.98 -22.15
CA LEU A 15 6.39 -0.22 -21.71
C LEU A 15 6.64 -1.41 -22.66
N ARG A 16 6.65 -1.16 -23.97
CA ARG A 16 6.95 -2.18 -24.98
C ARG A 16 8.40 -2.67 -24.91
N ARG A 17 9.35 -1.73 -24.79
CA ARG A 17 10.77 -2.05 -24.62
C ARG A 17 10.99 -2.90 -23.37
N GLU A 18 10.42 -2.50 -22.25
CA GLU A 18 10.60 -3.21 -20.98
C GLU A 18 9.94 -4.59 -21.00
N ALA A 19 8.74 -4.71 -21.57
CA ALA A 19 8.08 -6.01 -21.75
C ALA A 19 8.94 -6.95 -22.61
N SER A 20 9.53 -6.43 -23.70
CA SER A 20 10.44 -7.19 -24.56
C SER A 20 11.69 -7.63 -23.81
N ASN A 21 12.33 -6.73 -23.06
CA ASN A 21 13.53 -7.04 -22.27
C ASN A 21 13.29 -8.14 -21.23
N ARG A 22 12.09 -8.15 -20.64
CA ARG A 22 11.68 -9.16 -19.65
C ARG A 22 11.11 -10.44 -20.26
N GLY A 23 10.92 -10.49 -21.58
CA GLY A 23 10.28 -11.63 -22.25
C GLY A 23 8.82 -11.85 -21.85
N VAL A 24 8.09 -10.80 -21.48
CA VAL A 24 6.67 -10.87 -21.07
C VAL A 24 5.79 -10.04 -21.98
N SER A 25 4.48 -10.26 -21.93
CA SER A 25 3.52 -9.43 -22.66
C SER A 25 3.38 -8.04 -22.02
N VAL A 26 3.07 -7.04 -22.86
CA VAL A 26 2.71 -5.68 -22.42
C VAL A 26 1.54 -5.71 -21.43
N SER A 27 0.55 -6.58 -21.67
CA SER A 27 -0.62 -6.72 -20.79
C SER A 27 -0.23 -7.25 -19.40
N ARG A 28 0.71 -8.20 -19.33
CA ARG A 28 1.22 -8.73 -18.06
C ARG A 28 1.94 -7.64 -17.29
N LEU A 29 2.88 -6.95 -17.94
CA LEU A 29 3.65 -5.87 -17.32
C LEU A 29 2.74 -4.74 -16.83
N ALA A 30 1.73 -4.35 -17.63
CA ALA A 30 0.74 -3.34 -17.24
C ALA A 30 -0.09 -3.79 -16.02
N SER A 31 -0.50 -5.06 -15.98
CA SER A 31 -1.26 -5.63 -14.85
C SER A 31 -0.44 -5.65 -13.56
N GLU A 32 0.83 -6.04 -13.65
CA GLU A 32 1.78 -6.01 -12.53
C GLU A 32 1.98 -4.58 -12.03
N ALA A 33 2.25 -3.62 -12.92
CA ALA A 33 2.45 -2.21 -12.57
C ALA A 33 1.22 -1.61 -11.87
N LEU A 34 0.01 -1.85 -12.39
CA LEU A 34 -1.23 -1.38 -11.78
C LEU A 34 -1.45 -1.98 -10.38
N SER A 35 -1.16 -3.28 -10.21
CA SER A 35 -1.30 -3.96 -8.93
C SER A 35 -0.36 -3.37 -7.88
N HIS A 36 0.90 -3.14 -8.26
CA HIS A 36 1.89 -2.51 -7.39
C HIS A 36 1.50 -1.07 -7.02
N TYR A 37 1.03 -0.28 -7.99
CA TYR A 37 0.60 1.09 -7.74
C TYR A 37 -0.57 1.17 -6.76
N ILE A 38 -1.60 0.32 -6.94
CA ILE A 38 -2.76 0.29 -6.04
C ILE A 38 -2.33 -0.09 -4.61
N LEU A 39 -1.47 -1.10 -4.47
CA LEU A 39 -0.96 -1.53 -3.17
C LEU A 39 -0.15 -0.42 -2.48
N ASP A 40 0.76 0.23 -3.20
CA ASP A 40 1.57 1.34 -2.69
C ASP A 40 0.70 2.53 -2.28
N SER A 41 -0.26 2.91 -3.11
CA SER A 41 -1.20 4.00 -2.82
C SER A 41 -2.01 3.73 -1.54
N ARG A 42 -2.49 2.50 -1.35
CA ARG A 42 -3.20 2.10 -0.12
C ARG A 42 -2.30 2.19 1.11
N ARG A 43 -1.06 1.69 1.02
CA ARG A 43 -0.09 1.76 2.12
C ARG A 43 0.22 3.21 2.52
N LYS A 44 0.44 4.10 1.55
CA LYS A 44 0.67 5.53 1.79
C LYS A 44 -0.55 6.21 2.43
N ALA A 45 -1.75 5.88 1.99
CA ALA A 45 -2.98 6.43 2.58
C ALA A 45 -3.15 5.99 4.05
N LEU A 46 -2.88 4.71 4.36
CA LEU A 46 -2.91 4.21 5.73
C LEU A 46 -1.81 4.85 6.59
N GLY A 47 -0.58 4.95 6.07
CA GLY A 47 0.51 5.61 6.77
C GLY A 47 0.18 7.06 7.15
N ARG A 48 -0.44 7.82 6.23
CA ARG A 48 -0.93 9.17 6.54
C ARG A 48 -1.97 9.19 7.66
N LYS A 49 -2.96 8.30 7.62
CA LYS A 49 -3.96 8.20 8.70
C LYS A 49 -3.33 7.89 10.06
N VAL A 50 -2.33 7.00 10.09
CA VAL A 50 -1.60 6.71 11.34
C VAL A 50 -0.83 7.93 11.82
N LEU A 51 -0.18 8.68 10.92
CA LEU A 51 0.52 9.91 11.26
C LEU A 51 -0.42 11.01 11.74
N GLU A 52 -1.63 11.11 11.19
CA GLU A 52 -2.68 12.04 11.66
C GLU A 52 -3.12 11.70 13.09
N LEU A 53 -3.20 10.41 13.44
CA LEU A 53 -3.49 9.98 14.81
C LEU A 53 -2.28 10.14 15.75
N ALA A 54 -1.06 10.15 15.21
CA ALA A 54 0.17 10.28 15.96
C ALA A 54 0.33 11.70 16.50
N GLY A 55 0.03 11.88 17.79
CA GLY A 55 0.07 13.17 18.48
C GLY A 55 -1.31 13.71 18.86
N GLU A 56 -2.39 13.21 18.26
CA GLU A 56 -3.77 13.50 18.73
C GLU A 56 -4.21 12.52 19.81
N ALA A 57 -3.75 11.27 19.76
CA ALA A 57 -4.00 10.30 20.80
C ALA A 57 -3.12 10.60 22.03
N SER A 58 -3.71 11.22 23.05
CA SER A 58 -3.10 11.30 24.38
C SER A 58 -3.15 9.91 25.02
N VAL A 59 -2.00 9.24 25.07
CA VAL A 59 -1.86 7.98 25.79
C VAL A 59 -1.77 8.30 27.27
N SER A 60 -2.60 7.64 28.10
CA SER A 60 -2.55 7.80 29.56
C SER A 60 -1.14 7.50 30.08
N GLU A 61 -0.62 8.29 31.03
CA GLU A 61 0.66 7.99 31.70
C GLU A 61 0.65 6.61 32.38
N GLN A 62 -0.54 6.07 32.66
CA GLN A 62 -0.73 4.76 33.29
C GLN A 62 -0.99 3.63 32.28
N VAL A 63 -0.74 3.85 30.98
CA VAL A 63 -1.08 2.86 29.93
C VAL A 63 -0.48 1.48 30.22
N ASP A 64 0.75 1.44 30.75
CA ASP A 64 1.42 0.18 31.06
C ASP A 64 0.71 -0.57 32.19
N SER A 65 0.20 0.14 33.21
CA SER A 65 -0.54 -0.48 34.32
C SER A 65 -1.89 -1.03 33.86
N ILE A 66 -2.60 -0.31 32.99
CA ILE A 66 -3.88 -0.73 32.43
C ILE A 66 -3.71 -1.96 31.53
N LEU A 67 -2.64 -2.00 30.72
CA LEU A 67 -2.33 -3.16 29.88
C LEU A 67 -1.95 -4.39 30.71
N ASP A 68 -1.22 -4.20 31.81
CA ASP A 68 -0.85 -5.31 32.71
C ASP A 68 -2.04 -5.87 33.51
N GLU A 69 -3.02 -5.04 33.87
CA GLU A 69 -4.29 -5.51 34.46
C GLU A 69 -5.06 -6.41 33.49
N GLY A 70 -5.30 -5.95 32.25
CA GLY A 70 -6.01 -6.77 31.25
C GLY A 70 -5.30 -8.10 30.94
N ARG A 71 -3.95 -8.11 30.93
CA ARG A 71 -3.15 -9.32 30.69
C ARG A 71 -3.23 -10.34 31.84
N ARG A 72 -3.58 -9.89 33.05
CA ARG A 72 -3.79 -10.77 34.21
C ARG A 72 -5.20 -11.36 34.20
N ASP A 73 -6.19 -10.60 33.73
CA ASP A 73 -7.58 -11.08 33.60
C ASP A 73 -7.72 -12.19 32.55
N ASP A 74 -6.98 -12.13 31.44
CA ASP A 74 -6.97 -13.20 30.41
C ASP A 74 -6.35 -14.54 30.89
N ARG A 75 -5.79 -14.57 32.10
CA ARG A 75 -5.15 -15.76 32.71
C ARG A 75 -5.95 -16.38 33.86
N ALA A 76 -7.13 -15.86 34.18
CA ALA A 76 -8.06 -16.40 35.17
C ALA A 76 -9.12 -17.30 34.52
#